data_AF-A0A7X0U675-F1
#
_entry.id   AF-A0A7X0U675-F1
#
_cell.length_a   1.000
_cell.length_b   1.000
_cell.length_c   1.000
_cell.angle_alpha   90.00
_cell.angle_beta   90.00
_cell.angle_gamma   90.00
#
_symmetry.space_group_name_H-M   'P 1'
#
loop_
_entity.id
_entity.type
_entity.pdbx_description
1 polymer ?
#
loop_
_entity_poly.entity_id
_entity_poly.type
_entity_poly.pdbx_seq_one_letter_code
_entity_poly.pdbx_strand_id
1 'polypeptide(L)'
;MSRIGWRATIVSTLHSHARVRANSAALIGREGVVVAVLRNGTAALVQLDEHPFGLPCGVLRWPLQWDDLDLKEPIEVACPLDYVVGLSAGQVHAVIPGTTASLCSAPVRPLPFCGWSVRFSPHVSRACPMCAALVTGS
;
A
#
# COMPACT_ATOMS: atom_id res chain seq x y z
N MET A 1 6.53 -16.90 4.73
CA MET A 1 6.99 -16.05 3.61
C MET A 1 5.96 -14.97 3.35
N SER A 2 6.40 -13.72 3.14
CA SER A 2 5.49 -12.62 2.81
C SER A 2 4.93 -12.82 1.40
N ARG A 3 3.60 -12.80 1.25
CA ARG A 3 2.92 -12.87 -0.06
C ARG A 3 2.81 -11.50 -0.75
N ILE A 4 3.46 -10.48 -0.19
CA ILE A 4 3.56 -9.17 -0.83
C ILE A 4 4.40 -9.32 -2.11
N GLY A 5 3.95 -8.69 -3.18
CA GLY A 5 4.54 -8.77 -4.52
C GLY A 5 4.06 -9.92 -5.39
N TRP A 6 3.19 -10.77 -4.86
CA TRP A 6 2.55 -11.81 -5.65
C TRP A 6 1.55 -11.24 -6.63
N ARG A 7 1.57 -11.76 -7.85
CA ARG A 7 0.51 -11.53 -8.83
C ARG A 7 -0.76 -12.24 -8.36
N ALA A 8 -1.88 -11.57 -8.51
CA ALA A 8 -3.17 -12.10 -8.12
C ALA A 8 -4.21 -11.84 -9.21
N THR A 9 -4.98 -12.86 -9.56
CA THR A 9 -6.20 -12.73 -10.34
C THR A 9 -7.40 -12.90 -9.41
N ILE A 10 -8.39 -12.02 -9.53
CA ILE A 10 -9.62 -12.12 -8.72
C ILE A 10 -10.53 -13.16 -9.37
N VAL A 11 -10.68 -14.33 -8.73
CA VAL A 11 -11.51 -15.43 -9.25
C VAL A 11 -12.89 -15.50 -8.61
N SER A 12 -13.03 -14.93 -7.42
CA SER A 12 -14.28 -14.86 -6.67
C SER A 12 -14.30 -13.57 -5.85
N THR A 13 -15.44 -13.24 -5.25
CA THR A 13 -15.52 -12.23 -4.18
C THR A 13 -16.38 -12.69 -3.00
N LEU A 14 -16.83 -13.95 -3.01
CA LEU A 14 -17.82 -14.50 -2.09
C LEU A 14 -17.40 -14.40 -0.63
N HIS A 15 -16.10 -14.58 -0.36
CA HIS A 15 -15.55 -14.56 0.99
C HIS A 15 -15.15 -13.13 1.42
N SER A 16 -14.95 -12.24 0.44
CA SER A 16 -14.58 -10.84 0.65
C SER A 16 -15.71 -10.00 1.23
N HIS A 17 -15.34 -8.85 1.80
CA HIS A 17 -16.27 -7.95 2.48
C HIS A 17 -17.42 -7.50 1.55
N ALA A 18 -18.59 -7.16 2.13
CA ALA A 18 -19.80 -6.80 1.39
C ALA A 18 -19.56 -5.74 0.30
N ARG A 19 -18.68 -4.77 0.55
CA ARG A 19 -18.30 -3.73 -0.43
C ARG A 19 -17.60 -4.28 -1.68
N VAL A 20 -16.79 -5.32 -1.52
CA VAL A 20 -16.12 -6.02 -2.62
C VAL A 20 -17.15 -6.82 -3.41
N ARG A 21 -18.02 -7.57 -2.70
CA ARG A 21 -19.11 -8.35 -3.32
C ARG A 21 -20.08 -7.50 -4.14
N ALA A 22 -20.40 -6.30 -3.66
CA ALA A 22 -21.23 -5.35 -4.39
C ALA A 22 -20.62 -4.93 -5.74
N ASN A 23 -19.31 -5.09 -5.92
CA ASN A 23 -18.59 -4.79 -7.16
C ASN A 23 -18.07 -6.06 -7.86
N SER A 24 -18.61 -7.25 -7.51
CA SER A 24 -18.10 -8.55 -7.99
C SER A 24 -17.96 -8.63 -9.50
N ALA A 25 -19.01 -8.28 -10.24
CA ALA A 25 -19.01 -8.29 -11.71
C ALA A 25 -17.95 -7.37 -12.32
N ALA A 26 -17.58 -6.31 -11.62
CA ALA A 26 -16.56 -5.37 -12.08
C ALA A 26 -15.15 -5.74 -11.61
N LEU A 27 -14.98 -6.72 -10.73
CA LEU A 27 -13.69 -7.10 -10.14
C LEU A 27 -13.21 -8.48 -10.58
N ILE A 28 -14.12 -9.45 -10.74
CA ILE A 28 -13.77 -10.81 -11.16
C ILE A 28 -13.09 -10.78 -12.54
N GLY A 29 -12.01 -11.54 -12.67
CA GLY A 29 -11.16 -11.60 -13.86
C GLY A 29 -10.07 -10.55 -13.93
N ARG A 30 -10.09 -9.53 -13.05
CA ARG A 30 -9.03 -8.51 -13.02
C ARG A 30 -7.78 -9.03 -12.35
N GLU A 31 -6.65 -8.49 -12.79
CA GLU A 31 -5.34 -8.82 -12.25
C GLU A 31 -4.73 -7.65 -11.49
N GLY A 32 -3.84 -7.98 -10.57
CA GLY A 32 -3.11 -7.01 -9.80
C GLY A 32 -2.00 -7.63 -8.98
N VAL A 33 -1.50 -6.85 -8.03
CA VAL A 33 -0.37 -7.19 -7.19
C VAL A 33 -0.76 -7.06 -5.73
N VAL A 34 -0.41 -8.05 -4.91
CA VAL A 34 -0.56 -7.97 -3.47
C VAL A 34 0.41 -6.93 -2.92
N VAL A 35 -0.10 -5.80 -2.44
CA VAL A 35 0.72 -4.70 -1.90
C VAL A 35 0.76 -4.67 -0.37
N ALA A 36 -0.18 -5.34 0.30
CA ALA A 36 -0.16 -5.49 1.75
C ALA A 36 -0.92 -6.74 2.20
N VAL A 37 -0.62 -7.17 3.42
CA VAL A 37 -1.37 -8.21 4.12
C VAL A 37 -2.13 -7.55 5.27
N LEU A 38 -3.44 -7.75 5.31
CA LEU A 38 -4.36 -7.11 6.25
C LEU A 38 -4.91 -8.13 7.26
N ARG A 39 -5.58 -7.61 8.30
CA ARG A 39 -6.37 -8.40 9.28
C ARG A 39 -5.62 -9.63 9.81
N ASN A 40 -4.42 -9.42 10.34
CA ASN A 40 -3.58 -10.47 10.94
C ASN A 40 -3.27 -11.64 9.98
N GLY A 41 -3.15 -11.36 8.68
CA GLY A 41 -2.79 -12.41 7.70
C GLY A 41 -3.96 -12.99 6.93
N THR A 42 -5.20 -12.61 7.25
CA THR A 42 -6.41 -13.24 6.66
C THR A 42 -6.85 -12.62 5.33
N ALA A 43 -6.33 -11.45 4.96
CA ALA A 43 -6.71 -10.77 3.73
C ALA A 43 -5.51 -10.16 3.02
N ALA A 44 -5.61 -10.04 1.71
CA ALA A 44 -4.68 -9.29 0.87
C ALA A 44 -5.26 -7.89 0.57
N LEU A 45 -4.38 -6.90 0.44
CA LEU A 45 -4.70 -5.68 -0.30
C LEU A 45 -4.10 -5.82 -1.69
N VAL A 46 -4.95 -5.93 -2.71
CA VAL A 46 -4.52 -6.07 -4.11
C VAL A 46 -4.63 -4.72 -4.79
N GLN A 47 -3.53 -4.25 -5.37
CA GLN A 47 -3.52 -3.12 -6.29
C GLN A 47 -3.74 -3.64 -7.71
N LEU A 48 -4.83 -3.23 -8.33
CA LEU A 48 -5.17 -3.59 -9.70
C LEU A 48 -4.26 -2.86 -10.70
N ASP A 49 -4.01 -3.49 -11.84
CA ASP A 49 -3.09 -2.95 -12.86
C ASP A 49 -3.74 -1.84 -13.70
N GLU A 50 -5.07 -1.81 -13.79
CA GLU A 50 -5.76 -0.88 -14.68
C GLU A 50 -5.73 0.56 -14.17
N HIS A 51 -5.87 1.49 -15.12
CA HIS A 51 -5.98 2.92 -14.79
C HIS A 51 -7.21 3.16 -13.89
N PRO A 52 -7.11 4.01 -12.85
CA PRO A 52 -8.23 4.28 -11.93
C PRO A 52 -9.57 4.62 -12.61
N PHE A 53 -9.58 5.29 -13.77
CA PHE A 53 -10.81 5.62 -14.50
C PHE A 53 -11.57 4.38 -15.02
N GLY A 54 -10.89 3.24 -15.18
CA GLY A 54 -11.50 1.97 -15.58
C GLY A 54 -11.97 1.10 -14.40
N LEU A 55 -11.86 1.58 -13.16
CA LEU A 55 -12.12 0.82 -11.94
C LEU A 55 -13.39 1.28 -11.22
N PRO A 56 -14.09 0.35 -10.52
CA PRO A 56 -15.27 0.70 -9.75
C PRO A 56 -14.95 1.80 -8.73
N CYS A 57 -15.70 2.90 -8.79
CA CYS A 57 -15.52 4.08 -7.95
C CYS A 57 -14.11 4.71 -8.01
N GLY A 58 -13.32 4.46 -9.06
CA GLY A 58 -11.94 4.96 -9.14
C GLY A 58 -10.96 4.27 -8.19
N VAL A 59 -11.36 3.15 -7.56
CA VAL A 59 -10.59 2.52 -6.50
C VAL A 59 -9.58 1.54 -7.09
N LEU A 60 -8.29 1.84 -6.90
CA LEU A 60 -7.17 1.01 -7.35
C LEU A 60 -6.87 -0.19 -6.47
N ARG A 61 -7.23 -0.13 -5.19
CA ARG A 61 -6.80 -1.11 -4.18
C ARG A 61 -7.99 -1.73 -3.47
N TRP A 62 -8.07 -3.06 -3.52
CA TRP A 62 -9.21 -3.80 -3.00
C TRP A 62 -8.77 -4.80 -1.92
N PRO A 63 -9.40 -4.78 -0.73
CA PRO A 63 -9.14 -5.76 0.31
C PRO A 63 -9.87 -7.07 -0.02
N LEU A 64 -9.14 -8.12 -0.38
CA LEU A 64 -9.67 -9.40 -0.85
C LEU A 64 -9.28 -10.52 0.12
N GLN A 65 -10.18 -11.49 0.34
CA GLN A 65 -9.81 -12.73 1.04
C GLN A 65 -8.89 -13.57 0.14
N TRP A 66 -8.00 -14.35 0.75
CA TRP A 66 -7.10 -15.21 -0.01
C TRP A 66 -7.83 -16.24 -0.86
N ASP A 67 -8.95 -16.78 -0.38
CA ASP A 67 -9.76 -17.78 -1.08
C ASP A 67 -10.47 -17.22 -2.33
N ASP A 68 -10.48 -15.90 -2.48
CA ASP A 68 -11.03 -15.21 -3.64
C ASP A 68 -9.97 -14.89 -4.70
N LEU A 69 -8.71 -15.25 -4.46
CA LEU A 69 -7.56 -14.95 -5.30
C LEU A 69 -6.91 -16.22 -5.86
N ASP A 70 -6.59 -16.19 -7.14
CA ASP A 70 -5.62 -17.09 -7.72
C ASP A 70 -4.24 -16.41 -7.74
N LEU A 71 -3.28 -16.97 -7.02
CA LEU A 71 -1.95 -16.39 -6.83
C LEU A 71 -0.96 -16.99 -7.82
N LYS A 72 -0.33 -16.12 -8.61
CA LYS A 72 0.74 -16.47 -9.56
C LYS A 72 2.10 -16.07 -8.99
N GLU A 73 3.16 -16.38 -9.72
CA GLU A 73 4.54 -16.09 -9.30
C GLU A 73 4.73 -14.63 -8.84
N PRO A 74 5.61 -14.40 -7.84
CA PRO A 74 5.94 -13.06 -7.40
C PRO A 74 6.58 -12.29 -8.55
N ILE A 75 6.10 -11.06 -8.76
CA ILE A 75 6.83 -10.11 -9.60
C ILE A 75 7.79 -9.32 -8.71
N GLU A 76 8.88 -8.85 -9.31
CA GLU A 76 9.65 -7.77 -8.72
C GLU A 76 8.77 -6.52 -8.64
N VAL A 77 8.14 -6.33 -7.49
CA VAL A 77 7.60 -5.02 -7.14
C VAL A 77 8.79 -4.15 -6.84
N ALA A 78 8.87 -3.00 -7.49
CA ALA A 78 9.87 -1.97 -7.17
C ALA A 78 10.03 -1.88 -5.65
N CYS A 79 11.30 -1.93 -5.20
CA CYS A 79 11.71 -2.05 -3.81
C CYS A 79 10.78 -1.31 -2.83
N PRO A 80 10.56 -1.85 -1.62
CA PRO A 80 9.82 -1.13 -0.58
C PRO A 80 10.36 0.30 -0.50
N LEU A 81 9.44 1.26 -0.54
CA LEU A 81 9.75 2.69 -0.54
C LEU A 81 10.86 2.98 0.48
N ASP A 82 11.99 3.55 0.01
CA ASP A 82 13.17 3.82 0.85
C ASP A 82 12.76 4.54 2.14
N TYR A 83 11.81 5.48 2.00
CA TYR A 83 11.18 6.17 3.12
C TYR A 83 9.69 6.42 2.86
N VAL A 84 8.90 6.25 3.91
CA VAL A 84 7.47 6.53 3.95
C VAL A 84 7.19 7.81 4.73
N VAL A 85 6.01 8.38 4.54
CA VAL A 85 5.57 9.58 5.26
C VAL A 85 5.24 9.25 6.71
N GLY A 86 5.81 10.00 7.64
CA GLY A 86 5.32 10.12 9.02
C GLY A 86 4.89 11.54 9.33
N LEU A 87 3.92 11.71 10.21
CA LEU A 87 3.47 13.02 10.65
C LEU A 87 3.85 13.29 12.10
N SER A 88 4.40 14.48 12.35
CA SER A 88 4.63 15.02 13.70
C SER A 88 4.45 16.53 13.68
N ALA A 89 3.68 17.08 14.62
CA ALA A 89 3.44 18.52 14.76
C ALA A 89 3.09 19.27 13.44
N GLY A 90 2.39 18.61 12.51
CA GLY A 90 2.02 19.18 11.22
C GLY A 90 3.11 19.14 10.13
N GLN A 91 4.30 18.60 10.44
CA GLN A 91 5.39 18.34 9.50
C GLN A 91 5.34 16.90 8.95
N VAL A 92 5.86 16.74 7.74
CA VAL A 92 6.01 15.49 7.01
C VAL A 92 7.44 15.01 7.13
N HIS A 93 7.64 13.82 7.70
CA HIS A 93 8.95 13.23 7.93
C HIS A 93 9.16 11.99 7.06
N ALA A 94 10.44 11.72 6.76
CA ALA A 94 10.88 10.46 6.18
C ALA A 94 10.98 9.41 7.29
N VAL A 95 10.35 8.25 7.08
CA VAL A 95 10.27 7.16 8.06
C VAL A 95 10.68 5.86 7.39
N ILE A 96 11.49 5.06 8.06
CA ILE A 96 11.80 3.71 7.57
C ILE A 96 10.51 2.87 7.71
N PRO A 97 10.04 2.18 6.65
CA PRO A 97 8.87 1.32 6.75
C PRO A 97 8.89 0.41 7.98
N GLY A 98 7.78 0.36 8.74
CA GLY A 98 7.67 -0.46 9.95
C GLY A 98 8.23 0.16 11.23
N THR A 99 8.78 1.37 11.17
CA THR A 99 9.27 2.10 12.35
C THR A 99 8.32 3.24 12.76
N THR A 100 8.41 3.68 14.02
CA THR A 100 7.65 4.82 14.58
C THR A 100 8.53 6.05 14.83
N ALA A 101 9.77 6.01 14.35
CA ALA A 101 10.73 7.10 14.42
C ALA A 101 11.07 7.57 13.01
N SER A 102 11.11 8.88 12.81
CA SER A 102 11.62 9.45 11.58
C SER A 102 13.14 9.31 11.48
N LEU A 103 13.69 9.52 10.28
CA LEU A 103 15.13 9.60 10.06
C LEU A 103 15.82 10.64 10.94
N CYS A 104 15.15 11.75 11.24
CA CYS A 104 15.69 12.78 12.12
C CYS A 104 15.44 12.51 13.60
N SER A 105 15.09 11.27 13.97
CA SER A 105 14.78 10.81 15.33
C SER A 105 13.56 11.48 15.99
N ALA A 106 12.78 12.28 15.25
CA ALA A 106 11.53 12.81 15.76
C ALA A 106 10.48 11.67 15.89
N PRO A 107 9.70 11.63 16.98
CA PRO A 107 8.59 10.71 17.11
C PRO A 107 7.52 11.07 16.08
N VAL A 108 7.05 10.09 15.33
CA VAL A 108 6.11 10.28 14.23
C VAL A 108 4.98 9.27 14.31
N ARG A 109 3.84 9.64 13.77
CA ARG A 109 2.80 8.67 13.42
C ARG A 109 3.02 8.28 11.95
N PRO A 110 3.55 7.08 11.66
CA PRO A 110 3.75 6.63 10.28
C PRO A 110 2.41 6.58 9.56
N LEU A 111 2.39 7.08 8.32
CA LEU A 111 1.23 7.04 7.47
C LEU A 111 1.38 6.02 6.33
N PRO A 112 0.26 5.41 5.93
CA PRO A 112 -1.00 5.33 6.68
C PRO A 112 -1.09 4.18 7.68
N PHE A 113 -1.95 4.40 8.68
CA PHE A 113 -2.65 3.31 9.34
C PHE A 113 -3.32 2.39 8.30
N CYS A 114 -3.37 1.08 8.55
CA CYS A 114 -4.05 0.06 7.73
C CYS A 114 -3.33 -0.43 6.46
N GLY A 115 -1.98 -0.49 6.44
CA GLY A 115 -1.22 -1.20 5.39
C GLY A 115 -0.99 -0.41 4.11
N TRP A 116 -1.20 0.90 4.17
CA TRP A 116 -0.81 1.81 3.11
C TRP A 116 0.59 2.33 3.49
N SER A 117 1.35 2.83 2.53
CA SER A 117 2.51 3.68 2.80
C SER A 117 2.63 4.70 1.69
N VAL A 118 2.78 5.98 2.03
CA VAL A 118 2.97 7.06 1.05
C VAL A 118 4.46 7.35 0.98
N ARG A 119 5.03 7.40 -0.23
CA ARG A 119 6.45 7.75 -0.42
C ARG A 119 6.71 9.13 0.15
N PHE A 120 7.74 9.25 0.98
CA PHE A 120 8.22 10.56 1.38
C PHE A 120 8.81 11.28 0.16
N SER A 121 8.40 12.54 -0.02
CA SER A 121 8.98 13.43 -1.03
C SER A 121 9.66 14.60 -0.32
N PRO A 122 10.95 14.87 -0.59
CA PRO A 122 11.66 15.98 0.05
C PRO A 122 11.17 17.36 -0.42
N HIS A 123 10.38 17.42 -1.49
CA HIS A 123 9.94 18.66 -2.13
C HIS A 123 8.55 19.13 -1.69
N VAL A 124 7.87 18.42 -0.79
CA VAL A 124 6.56 18.87 -0.29
C VAL A 124 6.74 20.05 0.68
N SER A 125 5.80 21.00 0.65
CA SER A 125 5.88 22.26 1.42
C SER A 125 5.99 22.08 2.95
N ARG A 126 5.67 20.90 3.46
CA ARG A 126 5.76 20.55 4.89
C ARG A 126 6.83 19.50 5.19
N ALA A 127 7.72 19.20 4.24
CA ALA A 127 8.81 18.26 4.46
C ALA A 127 9.70 18.77 5.59
N CYS A 128 10.02 17.91 6.55
CA CYS A 128 11.01 18.19 7.57
C CYS A 128 12.36 18.42 6.88
N PRO A 129 13.01 19.59 7.07
CA PRO A 129 14.25 19.92 6.35
C PRO A 129 15.38 18.92 6.59
N MET A 130 15.51 18.40 7.82
CA MET A 130 16.52 17.39 8.14
C MET A 130 16.26 16.08 7.41
N CYS A 131 15.02 15.59 7.42
CA CYS A 131 14.64 14.41 6.65
C CYS A 131 14.85 14.61 5.15
N ALA A 132 14.53 15.80 4.62
CA ALA A 132 14.77 16.11 3.21
C ALA A 132 16.26 16.03 2.86
N ALA A 133 17.13 16.67 3.66
CA ALA A 133 18.58 16.66 3.45
C ALA A 133 19.21 15.27 3.54
N LEU A 134 18.80 14.46 4.52
CA LEU A 134 19.26 13.08 4.71
C LEU A 134 18.85 12.16 3.55
N VAL A 135 17.68 12.41 2.94
CA VAL A 135 17.17 11.62 1.82
C VAL A 135 17.81 12.03 0.49
N THR A 136 18.13 13.31 0.30
CA THR A 136 18.73 13.81 -0.96
C THR A 136 20.23 13.58 -1.07
N GLY A 137 20.89 13.11 0.00
CA GLY A 137 22.33 12.93 0.04
C GLY A 137 23.03 14.28 0.05
N SER A 138 23.38 14.76 1.24
CA SER A 138 24.37 15.84 1.39
C SER A 138 25.76 15.23 1.37
#